data_AF-A0A658QRN2-F1
#
_entry.id   AF-A0A658QRN2-F1
#
_cell.length_a   1.000
_cell.length_b   1.000
_cell.length_c   1.000
_cell.angle_alpha   90.00
_cell.angle_beta   90.00
_cell.angle_gamma   90.00
#
_symmetry.space_group_name_H-M   'P 1'
#
loop_
_entity.id
_entity.type
_entity.pdbx_description
1 polymer ?
#
loop_
_entity_poly.entity_id
_entity_poly.type
_entity_poly.pdbx_seq_one_letter_code
_entity_poly.pdbx_strand_id
1 'polypeptide(L)'
;MLECHGDSSIVNSLTMVGLAGCIEVSVRNAIERLIDHGAPYVDRLDQFKKCLEFDLQLTKALSDGEITFGNLVAHLLPVSNLSHIASHLEKLLNGDGHSKSLARWLSDIQPFVEPDDDYLSSEDLQDECGRRGMSFGSFAMRPVRFPISNVPTVLADIEKIFVVRHIVAHEADFSNVTLQQIDVLLGSATVFATALHELVEQVLHPGEPRSVVRTTVRDARQIQRFYATILDRENEAMRALAARGQSAFSAIGHFQKASRAFLDHVEAEVRFTMQANPIQDRCNCRSLETSVRKSFYDHRYTYLGSEIDALTSMNDFLFDCSKWR
;
A
#
# COMPACT_ATOMS: atom_id res chain seq x y z
N MET A 1 -54.66 18.79 7.04
CA MET A 1 -53.27 18.55 6.61
C MET A 1 -52.40 18.69 7.85
N LEU A 2 -52.06 17.58 8.48
CA LEU A 2 -51.03 17.53 9.51
C LEU A 2 -49.72 17.40 8.76
N GLU A 3 -48.94 18.49 8.71
CA GLU A 3 -47.62 18.48 8.08
C GLU A 3 -46.68 17.61 8.93
N CYS A 4 -46.15 16.55 8.32
CA CYS A 4 -45.11 15.68 8.88
C CYS A 4 -43.75 16.40 9.00
N HIS A 5 -43.70 17.56 9.66
CA HIS A 5 -42.45 18.31 9.85
C HIS A 5 -41.49 17.64 10.86
N GLY A 6 -41.95 16.69 11.67
CA GLY A 6 -41.11 15.95 12.62
C GLY A 6 -40.09 15.02 11.95
N ASP A 7 -40.48 14.31 10.89
CA ASP A 7 -39.66 13.23 10.31
C ASP A 7 -38.38 13.73 9.63
N SER A 8 -38.41 14.89 8.98
CA SER A 8 -37.24 15.39 8.23
C SER A 8 -36.09 15.76 9.17
N SER A 9 -36.36 16.27 10.36
CA SER A 9 -35.34 16.71 11.32
C SER A 9 -34.54 15.53 11.90
N ILE A 10 -35.23 14.42 12.19
CA ILE A 10 -34.62 13.18 12.67
C ILE A 10 -33.73 12.57 11.58
N VAL A 11 -34.24 12.45 10.35
CA VAL A 11 -33.48 11.92 9.22
C VAL A 11 -32.22 12.75 8.97
N ASN A 12 -32.34 14.07 9.01
CA ASN A 12 -31.21 14.99 8.85
C ASN A 12 -30.14 14.77 9.93
N SER A 13 -30.56 14.67 11.18
CA SER A 13 -29.68 14.47 12.33
C SER A 13 -28.98 13.11 12.29
N LEU A 14 -29.72 12.04 11.94
CA LEU A 14 -29.12 10.71 11.75
C LEU A 14 -28.14 10.68 10.58
N THR A 15 -28.41 11.43 9.51
CA THR A 15 -27.47 11.59 8.39
C THR A 15 -26.15 12.22 8.86
N MET A 16 -26.20 13.20 9.76
CA MET A 16 -25.00 13.80 10.35
C MET A 16 -24.19 12.83 11.22
N VAL A 17 -24.88 11.96 11.97
CA VAL A 17 -24.22 10.88 12.74
C VAL A 17 -23.53 9.90 11.79
N GLY A 18 -24.22 9.50 10.72
CA GLY A 18 -23.64 8.66 9.67
C GLY A 18 -22.41 9.31 9.01
N LEU A 19 -22.48 10.61 8.73
CA LEU A 19 -21.37 11.36 8.13
C LEU A 19 -20.14 11.40 9.05
N ALA A 20 -20.35 11.63 10.35
CA ALA A 20 -19.27 11.52 11.33
C ALA A 20 -18.66 10.11 11.32
N GLY A 21 -19.48 9.06 11.32
CA GLY A 21 -19.02 7.67 11.22
C GLY A 21 -18.18 7.39 9.97
N CYS A 22 -18.57 7.92 8.81
CA CYS A 22 -17.77 7.81 7.58
C CYS A 22 -16.40 8.48 7.70
N ILE A 23 -16.32 9.66 8.35
CA ILE A 23 -15.05 10.34 8.63
C ILE A 23 -14.20 9.50 9.59
N GLU A 24 -14.79 8.96 10.67
CA GLU A 24 -14.09 8.10 11.62
C GLU A 24 -13.45 6.90 10.92
N VAL A 25 -14.21 6.18 10.10
CA VAL A 25 -13.72 5.03 9.34
C VAL A 25 -12.62 5.44 8.35
N SER A 26 -12.79 6.56 7.66
CA SER A 26 -11.78 7.06 6.71
C SER A 26 -10.45 7.38 7.41
N VAL A 27 -10.51 8.01 8.59
CA VAL A 27 -9.31 8.31 9.39
C VAL A 27 -8.66 7.06 9.94
N ARG A 28 -9.45 6.10 10.46
CA ARG A 28 -8.91 4.82 10.93
C ARG A 28 -8.23 4.05 9.81
N ASN A 29 -8.85 4.00 8.63
CA ASN A 29 -8.24 3.37 7.45
C ASN A 29 -6.90 4.05 7.08
N ALA A 30 -6.83 5.38 7.11
CA ALA A 30 -5.59 6.10 6.85
C ALA A 30 -4.48 5.76 7.87
N ILE A 31 -4.82 5.71 9.16
CA ILE A 31 -3.90 5.33 10.24
C ILE A 31 -3.42 3.88 10.06
N GLU A 32 -4.35 2.96 9.83
CA GLU A 32 -4.08 1.54 9.60
C GLU A 32 -3.05 1.37 8.47
N ARG A 33 -3.32 1.98 7.31
CA ARG A 33 -2.44 1.89 6.14
C ARG A 33 -1.05 2.44 6.38
N LEU A 34 -0.94 3.58 7.09
CA LEU A 34 0.36 4.14 7.44
C LEU A 34 1.16 3.17 8.31
N ILE A 35 0.54 2.60 9.34
CA ILE A 35 1.20 1.69 10.29
C ILE A 35 1.58 0.37 9.61
N ASP A 36 0.68 -0.22 8.84
CA ASP A 36 0.91 -1.51 8.17
C ASP A 36 1.96 -1.42 7.05
N HIS A 37 2.25 -0.22 6.55
CA HIS A 37 3.39 0.01 5.68
C HIS A 37 4.74 -0.23 6.38
N GLY A 38 4.78 -0.19 7.72
CA GLY A 38 5.96 -0.47 8.52
C GLY A 38 6.76 0.78 8.90
N ALA A 39 8.08 0.68 8.93
CA ALA A 39 8.95 1.81 9.24
C ALA A 39 8.81 2.93 8.18
N PRO A 40 8.78 4.22 8.57
CA PRO A 40 9.01 4.74 9.92
C PRO A 40 7.73 4.88 10.79
N TYR A 41 6.56 4.49 10.30
CA TYR A 41 5.29 4.75 10.98
C TYR A 41 5.10 3.88 12.21
N VAL A 42 5.51 2.61 12.13
CA VAL A 42 5.48 1.69 13.27
C VAL A 42 6.39 2.17 14.41
N ASP A 43 7.54 2.74 14.09
CA ASP A 43 8.50 3.25 15.08
C ASP A 43 7.94 4.47 15.85
N ARG A 44 7.03 5.21 15.21
CA ARG A 44 6.36 6.39 15.82
C ARG A 44 5.26 6.00 16.80
N LEU A 45 4.90 4.72 16.90
CA LEU A 45 3.85 4.25 17.80
C LEU A 45 4.17 4.45 19.28
N ASP A 46 5.45 4.62 19.61
CA ASP A 46 5.91 4.99 20.93
C ASP A 46 5.28 6.30 21.46
N GLN A 47 4.82 7.15 20.56
CA GLN A 47 4.13 8.40 20.88
C GLN A 47 2.66 8.20 21.31
N PHE A 48 2.15 6.96 21.28
CA PHE A 48 0.78 6.56 21.60
C PHE A 48 0.68 5.56 22.77
N LYS A 49 1.78 5.31 23.50
CA LYS A 49 1.86 4.31 24.60
C LYS A 49 0.69 4.31 25.59
N LYS A 50 0.09 5.47 25.86
CA LYS A 50 -1.03 5.60 26.81
C LYS A 50 -2.35 4.99 26.32
N CYS A 51 -2.52 4.80 25.01
CA CYS A 51 -3.75 4.30 24.40
C CYS A 51 -3.66 2.84 23.97
N LEU A 52 -2.47 2.23 24.04
CA LEU A 52 -2.19 0.88 23.56
C LEU A 52 -2.21 -0.10 24.74
N GLU A 53 -3.39 -0.36 25.29
CA GLU A 53 -3.61 -1.49 26.20
C GLU A 53 -4.01 -2.71 25.37
N PHE A 54 -3.18 -3.77 25.42
CA PHE A 54 -3.45 -5.01 24.69
C PHE A 54 -4.18 -6.00 25.60
N ASP A 55 -5.35 -6.45 25.17
CA ASP A 55 -6.00 -7.60 25.79
C ASP A 55 -5.53 -8.92 25.15
N LEU A 56 -5.82 -10.04 25.83
CA LEU A 56 -5.44 -11.38 25.38
C LEU A 56 -6.15 -11.81 24.08
N GLN A 57 -7.36 -11.31 23.83
CA GLN A 57 -8.13 -11.66 22.63
C GLN A 57 -7.54 -10.96 21.39
N LEU A 58 -7.19 -9.69 21.49
CA LEU A 58 -6.55 -8.89 20.45
C LEU A 58 -5.15 -9.43 20.15
N THR A 59 -4.40 -9.83 21.19
CA THR A 59 -3.07 -10.45 21.01
C THR A 59 -3.19 -11.78 20.25
N LYS A 60 -4.23 -12.57 20.55
CA LYS A 60 -4.50 -13.81 19.83
C LYS A 60 -4.90 -13.56 18.37
N ALA A 61 -5.86 -12.66 18.13
CA ALA A 61 -6.30 -12.31 16.78
C ALA A 61 -5.15 -11.79 15.89
N LEU A 62 -4.23 -11.02 16.48
CA LEU A 62 -3.01 -10.57 15.81
C LEU A 62 -2.05 -11.73 15.50
N SER A 63 -1.86 -12.67 16.46
CA SER A 63 -1.02 -13.86 16.25
C SER A 63 -1.59 -14.82 15.21
N ASP A 64 -2.91 -14.93 15.12
CA ASP A 64 -3.62 -15.78 14.17
C ASP A 64 -3.72 -15.12 12.77
N GLY A 65 -3.31 -13.84 12.65
CA GLY A 65 -3.36 -13.08 11.39
C GLY A 65 -4.77 -12.64 10.98
N GLU A 66 -5.74 -12.67 11.90
CA GLU A 66 -7.12 -12.24 11.63
C GLU A 66 -7.24 -10.72 11.48
N ILE A 67 -6.38 -9.97 12.17
CA ILE A 67 -6.27 -8.51 12.09
C ILE A 67 -4.81 -8.11 11.89
N THR A 68 -4.59 -7.00 11.19
CA THR A 68 -3.26 -6.39 11.08
C THR A 68 -2.93 -5.56 12.32
N PHE A 69 -1.65 -5.23 12.51
CA PHE A 69 -1.22 -4.39 13.62
C PHE A 69 -1.74 -2.96 13.49
N GLY A 70 -1.73 -2.42 12.26
CA GLY A 70 -2.33 -1.13 11.94
C GLY A 70 -3.82 -1.10 12.22
N ASN A 71 -4.57 -2.16 11.87
CA ASN A 71 -6.01 -2.25 12.14
C ASN A 71 -6.29 -2.17 13.64
N LEU A 72 -5.53 -2.92 14.44
CA LEU A 72 -5.63 -2.90 15.90
C LEU A 72 -5.39 -1.50 16.48
N VAL A 73 -4.27 -0.88 16.14
CA VAL A 73 -3.92 0.47 16.63
C VAL A 73 -4.95 1.51 16.18
N ALA A 74 -5.35 1.46 14.90
CA ALA A 74 -6.34 2.37 14.36
C ALA A 74 -7.66 2.29 15.10
N HIS A 75 -8.07 1.11 15.62
CA HIS A 75 -9.27 0.95 16.44
C HIS A 75 -9.12 1.47 17.87
N LEU A 76 -7.94 1.35 18.47
CA LEU A 76 -7.69 1.83 19.84
C LEU A 76 -7.59 3.36 19.94
N LEU A 77 -7.18 4.03 18.87
CA LEU A 77 -7.06 5.49 18.87
C LEU A 77 -8.44 6.17 18.85
N PRO A 78 -8.66 7.21 19.67
CA PRO A 78 -9.91 7.94 19.67
C PRO A 78 -10.03 8.83 18.42
N VAL A 79 -11.16 8.75 17.71
CA VAL A 79 -11.42 9.58 16.52
C VAL A 79 -12.75 10.31 16.72
N SER A 80 -12.83 11.17 17.73
CA SER A 80 -14.12 11.77 18.15
C SER A 80 -14.21 13.27 17.92
N ASN A 81 -13.12 13.91 17.48
CA ASN A 81 -13.05 15.33 17.15
C ASN A 81 -11.84 15.61 16.23
N LEU A 82 -11.79 16.81 15.67
CA LEU A 82 -10.70 17.21 14.76
C LEU A 82 -9.32 17.23 15.45
N SER A 83 -9.26 17.60 16.73
CA SER A 83 -7.98 17.66 17.47
C SER A 83 -7.34 16.27 17.59
N HIS A 84 -8.13 15.23 17.84
CA HIS A 84 -7.65 13.85 17.87
C HIS A 84 -7.10 13.45 16.49
N ILE A 85 -7.88 13.70 15.43
CA ILE A 85 -7.50 13.39 14.04
C ILE A 85 -6.16 14.07 13.68
N ALA A 86 -6.08 15.38 13.91
CA ALA A 86 -4.87 16.16 13.65
C ALA A 86 -3.69 15.63 14.44
N SER A 87 -3.85 15.43 15.75
CA SER A 87 -2.76 14.92 16.60
C SER A 87 -2.25 13.55 16.14
N HIS A 88 -3.15 12.63 15.78
CA HIS A 88 -2.76 11.28 15.37
C HIS A 88 -2.04 11.27 14.01
N LEU A 89 -2.61 11.93 13.01
CA LEU A 89 -2.01 12.00 11.68
C LEU A 89 -0.70 12.80 11.69
N GLU A 90 -0.62 13.90 12.44
CA GLU A 90 0.62 14.69 12.56
C GLU A 90 1.75 13.88 13.20
N LYS A 91 1.47 13.13 14.27
CA LYS A 91 2.48 12.24 14.89
C LYS A 91 2.95 11.14 13.94
N LEU A 92 2.04 10.57 13.17
CA LEU A 92 2.37 9.51 12.21
C LEU A 92 3.09 10.05 10.98
N LEU A 93 2.76 11.23 10.48
CA LEU A 93 3.31 11.78 9.24
C LEU A 93 4.60 12.58 9.47
N ASN A 94 4.70 13.31 10.57
CA ASN A 94 5.88 14.13 10.86
C ASN A 94 7.03 13.24 11.36
N GLY A 95 8.18 13.33 10.69
CA GLY A 95 9.43 12.73 11.16
C GLY A 95 10.23 13.68 12.06
N ASP A 96 11.41 13.23 12.50
CA ASP A 96 12.25 13.94 13.48
C ASP A 96 12.82 15.29 12.99
N GLY A 97 12.67 15.61 11.70
CA GLY A 97 13.24 16.82 11.09
C GLY A 97 12.30 18.02 11.00
N HIS A 98 11.01 17.81 10.71
CA HIS A 98 10.05 18.90 10.42
C HIS A 98 8.62 18.51 10.79
N SER A 99 7.97 19.33 11.61
CA SER A 99 6.55 19.17 11.97
C SER A 99 5.67 20.03 11.05
N LYS A 100 4.84 19.40 10.23
CA LYS A 100 3.77 20.06 9.47
C LYS A 100 2.44 19.83 10.17
N SER A 101 1.58 20.85 10.20
CA SER A 101 0.20 20.66 10.66
C SER A 101 -0.61 19.87 9.63
N LEU A 102 -1.69 19.22 10.07
CA LEU A 102 -2.61 18.51 9.18
C LEU A 102 -3.13 19.43 8.08
N ALA A 103 -3.46 20.67 8.41
CA ALA A 103 -3.88 21.67 7.42
C ALA A 103 -2.82 21.85 6.31
N ARG A 104 -1.54 21.91 6.68
CA ARG A 104 -0.46 22.03 5.71
C ARG A 104 -0.29 20.77 4.88
N TRP A 105 -0.39 19.59 5.49
CA TRP A 105 -0.39 18.31 4.76
C TRP A 105 -1.48 18.26 3.70
N LEU A 106 -2.71 18.64 4.06
CA LEU A 106 -3.85 18.65 3.13
C LEU A 106 -3.70 19.71 2.02
N SER A 107 -3.09 20.87 2.32
CA SER A 107 -2.81 21.91 1.32
C SER A 107 -1.71 21.51 0.33
N ASP A 108 -0.73 20.73 0.78
CA ASP A 108 0.40 20.30 -0.05
C ASP A 108 0.00 19.19 -1.05
N ILE A 109 -1.17 18.55 -0.88
CA ILE A 109 -1.65 17.48 -1.77
C ILE A 109 -1.74 18.00 -3.21
N GLN A 110 -1.00 17.34 -4.09
CA GLN A 110 -1.04 17.64 -5.52
C GLN A 110 -2.05 16.73 -6.24
N PRO A 111 -2.57 17.13 -7.41
CA PRO A 111 -3.19 16.18 -8.30
C PRO A 111 -2.20 15.07 -8.63
N PHE A 112 -2.59 13.82 -8.45
CA PHE A 112 -1.80 12.72 -8.96
C PHE A 112 -1.74 12.82 -10.48
N VAL A 113 -0.53 13.06 -11.00
CA VAL A 113 -0.23 12.93 -12.41
C VAL A 113 0.45 11.59 -12.56
N GLU A 114 -0.19 10.72 -13.34
CA GLU A 114 0.39 9.43 -13.68
C GLU A 114 1.77 9.67 -14.32
N PRO A 115 2.88 9.17 -13.72
CA PRO A 115 4.21 9.52 -14.16
C PRO A 115 4.39 9.18 -15.64
N ASP A 116 4.99 10.08 -16.43
CA ASP A 116 5.41 9.69 -17.76
C ASP A 116 6.44 8.59 -17.61
N ASP A 117 6.09 7.40 -18.09
CA ASP A 117 7.01 6.29 -18.09
C ASP A 117 7.74 6.42 -19.42
N ASP A 118 8.94 7.02 -19.41
CA ASP A 118 9.83 7.17 -20.59
C ASP A 118 10.03 5.84 -21.34
N TYR A 119 9.69 4.73 -20.69
CA TYR A 119 9.81 3.38 -21.21
C TYR A 119 8.49 2.79 -21.69
N LEU A 120 7.31 3.38 -21.45
CA LEU A 120 6.03 2.91 -22.03
C LEU A 120 5.76 3.67 -23.32
N SER A 121 5.98 3.01 -24.45
CA SER A 121 5.55 3.59 -25.72
C SER A 121 4.03 3.73 -25.73
N SER A 122 3.53 4.74 -26.43
CA SER A 122 2.11 4.90 -26.70
C SER A 122 1.50 3.64 -27.34
N GLU A 123 2.32 2.86 -28.06
CA GLU A 123 1.93 1.62 -28.73
C GLU A 123 1.69 0.48 -27.72
N ASP A 124 2.53 0.34 -26.69
CA ASP A 124 2.36 -0.67 -25.61
C ASP A 124 1.04 -0.47 -24.85
N LEU A 125 0.67 0.79 -24.61
CA LEU A 125 -0.59 1.15 -23.95
C LEU A 125 -1.80 0.95 -24.87
N GLN A 126 -1.65 1.15 -26.19
CA GLN A 126 -2.75 0.99 -27.15
C GLN A 126 -3.09 -0.48 -27.42
N ASP A 127 -2.11 -1.39 -27.49
CA ASP A 127 -2.40 -2.83 -27.70
C ASP A 127 -3.11 -3.45 -26.48
N GLU A 128 -2.80 -2.98 -25.27
CA GLU A 128 -3.50 -3.36 -24.03
C GLU A 128 -4.92 -2.79 -23.94
N CYS A 129 -5.10 -1.49 -24.24
CA CYS A 129 -6.40 -0.82 -24.14
C CYS A 129 -7.36 -1.22 -25.28
N GLY A 130 -6.86 -1.37 -26.50
CA GLY A 130 -7.65 -1.74 -27.68
C GLY A 130 -8.29 -3.12 -27.57
N ARG A 131 -7.68 -4.06 -26.83
CA ARG A 131 -8.24 -5.39 -26.57
C ARG A 131 -9.28 -5.44 -25.45
N ARG A 132 -9.38 -4.41 -24.61
CA ARG A 132 -10.15 -4.47 -23.36
C ARG A 132 -11.58 -3.92 -23.45
N GLY A 133 -11.93 -3.14 -24.48
CA GLY A 133 -13.31 -2.64 -24.66
C GLY A 133 -13.91 -1.94 -23.42
N MET A 134 -13.07 -1.47 -22.49
CA MET A 134 -13.50 -0.90 -21.22
C MET A 134 -13.74 0.59 -21.40
N SER A 135 -15.02 0.97 -21.37
CA SER A 135 -15.42 2.36 -21.14
C SER A 135 -15.10 2.71 -19.69
N PHE A 136 -14.12 3.59 -19.49
CA PHE A 136 -13.64 4.09 -18.19
C PHE A 136 -14.69 4.95 -17.43
N GLY A 137 -15.96 4.94 -17.85
CA GLY A 137 -16.86 6.09 -17.69
C GLY A 137 -17.97 6.04 -16.64
N SER A 138 -18.21 4.97 -15.87
CA SER A 138 -19.54 4.81 -15.24
C SER A 138 -19.66 4.92 -13.70
N PHE A 139 -18.60 5.25 -12.96
CA PHE A 139 -18.70 5.51 -11.51
C PHE A 139 -17.96 6.78 -11.07
N ALA A 140 -18.06 7.84 -11.87
CA ALA A 140 -17.40 9.10 -11.54
C ALA A 140 -18.12 9.79 -10.36
N MET A 141 -17.72 9.45 -9.13
CA MET A 141 -17.61 10.49 -8.09
C MET A 141 -16.90 11.67 -8.74
N ARG A 142 -17.47 12.88 -8.62
CA ARG A 142 -16.80 14.08 -9.15
C ARG A 142 -15.39 14.10 -8.57
N PRO A 143 -14.33 13.99 -9.40
CA PRO A 143 -12.98 13.91 -8.86
C PRO A 143 -12.74 15.18 -8.06
N VAL A 144 -12.35 15.00 -6.80
CA VAL A 144 -11.93 16.13 -5.96
C VAL A 144 -10.79 16.81 -6.71
N ARG A 145 -10.93 18.12 -6.91
CA ARG A 145 -9.91 18.90 -7.60
C ARG A 145 -8.85 19.26 -6.59
N PHE A 146 -7.65 18.73 -6.79
CA PHE A 146 -6.46 19.18 -6.08
C PHE A 146 -5.79 20.34 -6.83
N PRO A 147 -5.03 21.22 -6.14
CA PRO A 147 -4.96 21.33 -4.68
C PRO A 147 -6.31 21.77 -4.08
N ILE A 148 -6.53 21.43 -2.81
CA ILE A 148 -7.76 21.83 -2.10
C ILE A 148 -7.74 23.35 -1.90
N SER A 149 -8.69 24.04 -2.52
CA SER A 149 -8.71 25.51 -2.56
C SER A 149 -8.92 26.18 -1.20
N ASN A 150 -9.57 25.52 -0.24
CA ASN A 150 -9.87 26.10 1.08
C ASN A 150 -9.86 25.04 2.20
N VAL A 151 -8.67 24.56 2.57
CA VAL A 151 -8.47 23.60 3.67
C VAL A 151 -9.04 24.09 5.01
N PRO A 152 -8.88 25.37 5.43
CA PRO A 152 -9.44 25.84 6.70
C PRO A 152 -10.96 25.65 6.82
N THR A 153 -11.71 25.94 5.75
CA THR A 153 -13.17 25.71 5.74
C THR A 153 -13.51 24.23 5.82
N VAL A 154 -12.81 23.37 5.07
CA VAL A 154 -13.02 21.92 5.15
C VAL A 154 -12.82 21.43 6.57
N LEU A 155 -11.73 21.81 7.24
CA LEU A 155 -11.45 21.38 8.61
C LEU A 155 -12.47 21.92 9.63
N ALA A 156 -12.88 23.18 9.51
CA ALA A 156 -13.93 23.74 10.35
C ALA A 156 -15.28 23.01 10.19
N ASP A 157 -15.60 22.59 8.97
CA ASP A 157 -16.79 21.77 8.69
C ASP A 157 -16.66 20.37 9.30
N ILE A 158 -15.49 19.73 9.25
CA ILE A 158 -15.23 18.44 9.94
C ILE A 158 -15.43 18.58 11.45
N GLU A 159 -14.90 19.64 12.06
CA GLU A 159 -15.12 19.92 13.48
C GLU A 159 -16.61 20.08 13.80
N LYS A 160 -17.33 20.84 12.98
CA LYS A 160 -18.78 21.03 13.12
C LYS A 160 -19.55 19.72 13.02
N ILE A 161 -19.16 18.80 12.13
CA ILE A 161 -19.80 17.46 12.02
C ILE A 161 -19.69 16.70 13.34
N PHE A 162 -18.52 16.69 13.99
CA PHE A 162 -18.35 16.02 15.29
C PHE A 162 -19.14 16.69 16.41
N VAL A 163 -19.21 18.03 16.43
CA VAL A 163 -20.04 18.77 17.40
C VAL A 163 -21.52 18.43 17.25
N VAL A 164 -22.04 18.44 16.01
CA VAL A 164 -23.43 18.08 15.74
C VAL A 164 -23.70 16.62 16.12
N ARG A 165 -22.79 15.69 15.79
CA ARG A 165 -22.91 14.28 16.19
C ARG A 165 -22.94 14.14 17.72
N HIS A 166 -22.14 14.91 18.46
CA HIS A 166 -22.17 14.88 19.93
C HIS A 166 -23.55 15.30 20.47
N ILE A 167 -24.09 16.43 20.01
CA ILE A 167 -25.41 16.94 20.40
C ILE A 167 -26.51 15.90 20.07
N VAL A 168 -26.53 15.41 18.83
CA VAL A 168 -27.56 14.45 18.39
C VAL A 168 -27.48 13.13 19.17
N ALA A 169 -26.28 12.59 19.38
CA ALA A 169 -26.11 11.28 19.99
C ALA A 169 -26.21 11.29 21.52
N HIS A 170 -25.70 12.33 22.18
CA HIS A 170 -25.62 12.39 23.65
C HIS A 170 -26.66 13.30 24.29
N GLU A 171 -27.11 14.35 23.59
CA GLU A 171 -28.13 15.28 24.09
C GLU A 171 -29.53 14.99 23.50
N ALA A 172 -29.61 14.11 22.50
CA ALA A 172 -30.85 13.72 21.81
C ALA A 172 -31.64 14.91 21.21
N ASP A 173 -30.93 15.98 20.81
CA ASP A 173 -31.52 17.12 20.12
C ASP A 173 -31.40 16.96 18.60
N PHE A 174 -32.54 16.65 17.96
CA PHE A 174 -32.65 16.40 16.52
C PHE A 174 -33.11 17.62 15.72
N SER A 175 -33.35 18.76 16.37
CA SER A 175 -33.99 19.93 15.73
C SER A 175 -33.02 20.86 15.00
N ASN A 176 -31.71 20.62 15.14
CA ASN A 176 -30.67 21.60 14.79
C ASN A 176 -30.01 21.45 13.41
N VAL A 177 -30.52 20.55 12.55
CA VAL A 177 -29.87 20.26 11.25
C VAL A 177 -30.80 20.51 10.07
N THR A 178 -30.42 21.49 9.23
CA THR A 178 -31.12 21.77 7.97
C THR A 178 -30.52 20.98 6.81
N LEU A 179 -31.33 20.69 5.79
CA LEU A 179 -30.85 20.02 4.56
C LEU A 179 -29.70 20.78 3.89
N GLN A 180 -29.79 22.11 3.86
CA GLN A 180 -28.73 22.95 3.29
C GLN A 180 -27.39 22.81 4.05
N GLN A 181 -27.44 22.63 5.38
CA GLN A 181 -26.23 22.37 6.15
C GLN A 181 -25.64 20.99 5.82
N ILE A 182 -26.49 19.98 5.63
CA ILE A 182 -26.04 18.63 5.25
C ILE A 182 -25.30 18.67 3.92
N ASP A 183 -25.83 19.34 2.90
CA ASP A 183 -25.19 19.40 1.58
C ASP A 183 -23.78 20.00 1.66
N VAL A 184 -23.60 21.07 2.43
CA VAL A 184 -22.29 21.72 2.63
C VAL A 184 -21.34 20.77 3.38
N LEU A 185 -21.80 20.21 4.51
CA LEU A 185 -20.97 19.36 5.36
C LEU A 185 -20.61 18.04 4.68
N LEU A 186 -21.54 17.45 3.91
CA LEU A 186 -21.29 16.28 3.08
C LEU A 186 -20.24 16.56 2.00
N GLY A 187 -20.31 17.74 1.37
CA GLY A 187 -19.30 18.20 0.42
C GLY A 187 -17.90 18.25 1.07
N SER A 188 -17.78 18.92 2.21
CA SER A 188 -16.52 19.02 2.95
C SER A 188 -16.01 17.68 3.46
N ALA A 189 -16.89 16.80 3.96
CA ALA A 189 -16.54 15.45 4.38
C ALA A 189 -16.02 14.59 3.22
N THR A 190 -16.65 14.68 2.04
CA THR A 190 -16.22 13.96 0.84
C THR A 190 -14.83 14.45 0.38
N VAL A 191 -14.62 15.77 0.38
CA VAL A 191 -13.31 16.36 0.07
C VAL A 191 -12.27 15.89 1.07
N PHE A 192 -12.57 15.92 2.37
CA PHE A 192 -11.67 15.48 3.43
C PHE A 192 -11.30 14.00 3.31
N ALA A 193 -12.28 13.11 3.14
CA ALA A 193 -12.03 11.67 3.01
C ALA A 193 -11.18 11.34 1.77
N THR A 194 -11.48 11.99 0.63
CA THR A 194 -10.71 11.81 -0.60
C THR A 194 -9.30 12.38 -0.46
N ALA A 195 -9.15 13.54 0.16
CA ALA A 195 -7.86 14.14 0.43
C ALA A 195 -7.02 13.29 1.38
N LEU A 196 -7.64 12.68 2.39
CA LEU A 196 -6.93 11.80 3.31
C LEU A 196 -6.45 10.53 2.63
N HIS A 197 -7.29 9.93 1.78
CA HIS A 197 -6.88 8.81 0.93
C HIS A 197 -5.70 9.22 0.03
N GLU A 198 -5.83 10.34 -0.68
CA GLU A 198 -4.80 10.87 -1.57
C GLU A 198 -3.48 11.16 -0.85
N LEU A 199 -3.56 11.74 0.35
CA LEU A 199 -2.40 12.01 1.20
C LEU A 199 -1.66 10.72 1.54
N VAL A 200 -2.38 9.69 1.99
CA VAL A 200 -1.78 8.39 2.32
C VAL A 200 -1.14 7.76 1.09
N GLU A 201 -1.81 7.78 -0.07
CA GLU A 201 -1.23 7.27 -1.32
C GLU A 201 0.07 7.99 -1.70
N GLN A 202 0.09 9.31 -1.68
CA GLN A 202 1.28 10.08 -2.06
C GLN A 202 2.45 9.90 -1.08
N VAL A 203 2.12 9.69 0.20
CA VAL A 203 3.12 9.48 1.25
C VAL A 203 3.71 8.07 1.20
N LEU A 204 2.87 7.05 1.00
CA LEU A 204 3.31 5.65 1.00
C LEU A 204 3.86 5.19 -0.34
N HIS A 205 3.35 5.74 -1.45
CA HIS A 205 3.64 5.28 -2.80
C HIS A 205 4.05 6.46 -3.72
N PRO A 206 5.11 7.21 -3.35
CA PRO A 206 5.51 8.38 -4.12
C PRO A 206 5.96 7.98 -5.54
N GLY A 207 5.25 8.50 -6.54
CA GLY A 207 5.54 8.22 -7.95
C GLY A 207 5.14 6.82 -8.43
N GLU A 208 4.40 6.05 -7.63
CA GLU A 208 3.89 4.77 -8.08
C GLU A 208 2.70 4.93 -9.03
N PRO A 209 2.63 4.13 -10.11
CA PRO A 209 1.46 4.11 -10.98
C PRO A 209 0.20 3.69 -10.23
N ARG A 210 -0.91 4.39 -10.48
CA ARG A 210 -2.23 4.04 -9.91
C ARG A 210 -3.10 3.27 -10.89
N SER A 211 -2.86 3.47 -12.19
CA SER A 211 -3.49 2.64 -13.20
C SER A 211 -3.05 1.19 -13.02
N VAL A 212 -4.02 0.30 -12.79
CA VAL A 212 -3.77 -1.14 -12.66
C VAL A 212 -2.95 -1.68 -13.83
N VAL A 213 -3.20 -1.16 -15.05
CA VAL A 213 -2.43 -1.53 -16.25
C VAL A 213 -0.96 -1.12 -16.10
N ARG A 214 -0.69 0.11 -15.67
CA ARG A 214 0.68 0.60 -15.53
C ARG A 214 1.42 -0.05 -14.37
N THR A 215 0.77 -0.27 -13.23
CA THR A 215 1.33 -1.06 -12.11
C THR A 215 1.75 -2.43 -12.60
N THR A 216 0.86 -3.10 -13.32
CA THR A 216 1.12 -4.43 -13.89
C THR A 216 2.32 -4.44 -14.85
N VAL A 217 2.42 -3.45 -15.73
CA VAL A 217 3.53 -3.38 -16.70
C VAL A 217 4.85 -3.06 -16.00
N ARG A 218 4.83 -2.15 -15.01
CA ARG A 218 5.98 -1.84 -14.17
C ARG A 218 6.49 -3.09 -13.45
N ASP A 219 5.59 -3.83 -12.81
CA ASP A 219 5.92 -5.04 -12.05
C ASP A 219 6.54 -6.10 -12.98
N ALA A 220 5.95 -6.33 -14.16
CA ALA A 220 6.49 -7.24 -15.17
C ALA A 220 7.90 -6.86 -15.65
N ARG A 221 8.22 -5.55 -15.70
CA ARG A 221 9.57 -5.08 -16.03
C ARG A 221 10.53 -5.20 -14.86
N GLN A 222 10.07 -4.92 -13.65
CA GLN A 222 10.90 -5.07 -12.45
C GLN A 222 11.33 -6.53 -12.30
N ILE A 223 10.43 -7.48 -12.54
CA ILE A 223 10.79 -8.91 -12.49
C ILE A 223 11.76 -9.30 -13.61
N GLN A 224 11.64 -8.70 -14.80
CA GLN A 224 12.60 -8.92 -15.89
C GLN A 224 14.00 -8.39 -15.53
N ARG A 225 14.10 -7.20 -14.92
CA ARG A 225 15.37 -6.66 -14.43
C ARG A 225 15.96 -7.53 -13.32
N PHE A 226 15.12 -7.99 -12.40
CA PHE A 226 15.57 -8.86 -11.32
C PHE A 226 16.09 -10.20 -11.86
N TYR A 227 15.43 -10.75 -12.88
CA TYR A 227 15.95 -11.92 -13.59
C TYR A 227 17.34 -11.68 -14.21
N ALA A 228 17.59 -10.50 -14.80
CA ALA A 228 18.93 -10.16 -15.29
C ALA A 228 19.98 -10.20 -14.18
N THR A 229 19.66 -9.73 -12.97
CA THR A 229 20.58 -9.83 -11.82
C THR A 229 20.85 -11.27 -11.38
N ILE A 230 19.87 -12.17 -11.53
CA ILE A 230 20.08 -13.61 -11.32
C ILE A 230 21.04 -14.17 -12.36
N LEU A 231 20.88 -13.82 -13.64
CA LEU A 231 21.80 -14.26 -14.69
C LEU A 231 23.24 -13.80 -14.42
N ASP A 232 23.41 -12.57 -13.94
CA ASP A 232 24.73 -12.06 -13.54
C ASP A 232 25.35 -12.88 -12.39
N ARG A 233 24.54 -13.24 -11.38
CA ARG A 233 24.95 -14.14 -10.29
C ARG A 233 25.25 -15.56 -10.77
N GLU A 234 24.48 -16.10 -11.70
CA GLU A 234 24.77 -17.40 -12.30
C GLU A 234 26.09 -17.38 -13.07
N ASN A 235 26.37 -16.30 -13.80
CA ASN A 235 27.65 -16.10 -14.48
C ASN A 235 28.82 -15.95 -13.49
N GLU A 236 28.59 -15.32 -12.34
CA GLU A 236 29.56 -15.26 -11.24
C GLU A 236 29.87 -16.65 -10.67
N ALA A 237 28.83 -17.44 -10.34
CA ALA A 237 28.98 -18.82 -9.86
C ALA A 237 29.70 -19.70 -10.88
N MET A 238 29.37 -19.58 -12.17
CA MET A 238 30.05 -20.29 -13.26
C MET A 238 31.53 -19.93 -13.37
N ARG A 239 31.89 -18.64 -13.20
CA ARG A 239 33.29 -18.20 -13.16
C ARG A 239 34.03 -18.77 -11.95
N ALA A 240 33.39 -18.77 -10.77
CA ALA A 240 33.95 -19.36 -9.56
C ALA A 240 34.20 -20.87 -9.70
N LEU A 241 33.27 -21.60 -10.33
CA LEU A 241 33.45 -23.02 -10.67
C LEU A 241 34.58 -23.23 -11.66
N ALA A 242 34.64 -22.45 -12.75
CA ALA A 242 35.67 -22.58 -13.77
C ALA A 242 37.09 -22.32 -13.23
N ALA A 243 37.24 -21.43 -12.24
CA ALA A 243 38.51 -21.16 -11.58
C ALA A 243 39.12 -22.39 -10.88
N ARG A 244 38.33 -23.45 -10.61
CA ARG A 244 38.81 -24.72 -10.03
C ARG A 244 39.45 -25.67 -11.05
N GLY A 245 39.53 -25.26 -12.31
CA GLY A 245 40.19 -26.02 -13.37
C GLY A 245 39.42 -27.26 -13.84
N GLN A 246 40.14 -28.23 -14.42
CA GLN A 246 39.55 -29.38 -15.14
C GLN A 246 38.64 -30.26 -14.27
N SER A 247 38.87 -30.28 -12.95
CA SER A 247 38.05 -31.06 -12.01
C SER A 247 36.59 -30.58 -11.90
N ALA A 248 36.31 -29.33 -12.30
CA ALA A 248 34.98 -28.72 -12.19
C ALA A 248 34.11 -28.87 -13.45
N PHE A 249 34.58 -29.53 -14.51
CA PHE A 249 33.83 -29.63 -15.77
C PHE A 249 32.47 -30.31 -15.61
N SER A 250 32.41 -31.40 -14.81
CA SER A 250 31.14 -32.07 -14.49
C SER A 250 30.22 -31.16 -13.67
N ALA A 251 30.76 -30.46 -12.68
CA ALA A 251 30.01 -29.54 -11.83
C ALA A 251 29.38 -28.38 -12.63
N ILE A 252 30.12 -27.82 -13.59
CA ILE A 252 29.60 -26.81 -14.53
C ILE A 252 28.39 -27.36 -15.31
N GLY A 253 28.50 -28.57 -15.87
CA GLY A 253 27.40 -29.21 -16.58
C GLY A 253 26.17 -29.46 -15.69
N HIS A 254 26.39 -29.83 -14.42
CA HIS A 254 25.30 -29.97 -13.44
C HIS A 254 24.67 -28.64 -13.08
N PHE A 255 25.46 -27.58 -12.88
CA PHE A 255 24.96 -26.24 -12.59
C PHE A 255 24.07 -25.71 -13.71
N GLN A 256 24.51 -25.82 -14.98
CA GLN A 256 23.69 -25.41 -16.13
C GLN A 256 22.37 -26.17 -16.22
N LYS A 257 22.38 -27.49 -15.96
CA LYS A 257 21.15 -28.29 -15.91
C LYS A 257 20.23 -27.84 -14.78
N ALA A 258 20.79 -27.53 -13.61
CA ALA A 258 20.03 -27.02 -12.48
C ALA A 258 19.41 -25.65 -12.77
N SER A 259 20.14 -24.72 -13.39
CA SER A 259 19.61 -23.41 -13.82
C SER A 259 18.44 -23.54 -14.78
N ARG A 260 18.53 -24.45 -15.77
CA ARG A 260 17.40 -24.69 -16.68
C ARG A 260 16.20 -25.29 -15.95
N ALA A 261 16.42 -26.32 -15.13
CA ALA A 261 15.36 -26.96 -14.37
C ALA A 261 14.65 -25.98 -13.42
N PHE A 262 15.39 -25.02 -12.86
CA PHE A 262 14.81 -23.94 -12.06
C PHE A 262 13.82 -23.09 -12.86
N LEU A 263 14.17 -22.64 -14.08
CA LEU A 263 13.27 -21.85 -14.92
C LEU A 263 12.01 -22.62 -15.32
N ASP A 264 12.19 -23.88 -15.70
CA ASP A 264 11.06 -24.76 -16.04
C ASP A 264 10.11 -24.92 -14.85
N HIS A 265 10.67 -25.03 -13.63
CA HIS A 265 9.88 -25.08 -12.40
C HIS A 265 9.12 -23.78 -12.13
N VAL A 266 9.76 -22.61 -12.27
CA VAL A 266 9.09 -21.31 -12.09
C VAL A 266 7.90 -21.16 -13.06
N GLU A 267 8.08 -21.51 -14.33
CA GLU A 267 6.99 -21.46 -15.32
C GLU A 267 5.85 -22.43 -14.98
N ALA A 268 6.18 -23.63 -14.52
CA ALA A 268 5.17 -24.60 -14.08
C ALA A 268 4.37 -24.07 -12.89
N GLU A 269 5.05 -23.45 -11.91
CA GLU A 269 4.41 -22.91 -10.72
C GLU A 269 3.52 -21.71 -11.00
N VAL A 270 3.95 -20.81 -11.89
CA VAL A 270 3.12 -19.69 -12.37
C VAL A 270 1.84 -20.23 -13.00
N ARG A 271 1.94 -21.23 -13.90
CA ARG A 271 0.77 -21.84 -14.55
C ARG A 271 -0.15 -22.53 -13.54
N PHE A 272 0.42 -23.29 -12.62
CA PHE A 272 -0.34 -23.96 -11.56
C PHE A 272 -1.11 -22.94 -10.72
N THR A 273 -0.43 -21.90 -10.23
CA THR A 273 -1.03 -20.86 -9.38
C THR A 273 -2.15 -20.11 -10.11
N MET A 274 -1.95 -19.81 -11.39
CA MET A 274 -2.94 -19.17 -12.25
C MET A 274 -4.18 -20.05 -12.50
N GLN A 275 -4.01 -21.37 -12.58
CA GLN A 275 -5.12 -22.31 -12.72
C GLN A 275 -5.86 -22.55 -11.40
N ALA A 276 -5.13 -22.58 -10.28
CA ALA A 276 -5.70 -22.76 -8.94
C ALA A 276 -6.51 -21.54 -8.49
N ASN A 277 -6.16 -20.34 -8.99
CA ASN A 277 -6.83 -19.09 -8.69
C ASN A 277 -7.45 -18.51 -9.97
N PRO A 278 -8.65 -18.99 -10.40
CA PRO A 278 -9.30 -18.49 -11.60
C PRO A 278 -9.79 -17.06 -11.36
N ILE A 279 -8.90 -16.08 -11.52
CA ILE A 279 -9.23 -14.67 -11.38
C ILE A 279 -9.90 -14.21 -12.68
N GLN A 280 -11.05 -13.56 -12.55
CA GLN A 280 -11.82 -13.05 -13.69
C GLN A 280 -11.15 -11.83 -14.36
N ASP A 281 -10.28 -11.12 -13.64
CA ASP A 281 -9.56 -9.94 -14.13
C ASP A 281 -8.11 -10.27 -14.55
N ARG A 282 -7.78 -9.95 -15.82
CA ARG A 282 -6.45 -10.13 -16.40
C ARG A 282 -5.36 -9.30 -15.71
N CYS A 283 -5.71 -8.18 -15.08
CA CYS A 283 -4.75 -7.39 -14.31
C CYS A 283 -4.24 -8.17 -13.09
N ASN A 284 -5.16 -8.74 -12.33
CA ASN A 284 -4.84 -9.50 -11.14
C ASN A 284 -4.02 -10.76 -11.47
N CYS A 285 -4.29 -11.38 -12.62
CA CYS A 285 -3.48 -12.47 -13.16
C CYS A 285 -1.99 -12.13 -13.30
N ARG A 286 -1.66 -10.96 -13.84
CA ARG A 286 -0.25 -10.56 -14.03
C ARG A 286 0.43 -10.15 -12.73
N SER A 287 -0.31 -9.52 -11.81
CA SER A 287 0.21 -9.23 -10.47
C SER A 287 0.53 -10.53 -9.72
N LEU A 288 -0.36 -11.53 -9.81
CA LEU A 288 -0.14 -12.86 -9.26
C LEU A 288 1.07 -13.56 -9.90
N GLU A 289 1.17 -13.56 -11.22
CA GLU A 289 2.35 -14.08 -11.94
C GLU A 289 3.64 -13.42 -11.46
N THR A 290 3.65 -12.08 -11.35
CA THR A 290 4.84 -11.33 -10.92
C THR A 290 5.21 -11.67 -9.49
N SER A 291 4.23 -11.79 -8.59
CA SER A 291 4.44 -12.17 -7.20
C SER A 291 5.07 -13.56 -7.07
N VAL A 292 4.55 -14.56 -7.80
CA VAL A 292 5.10 -15.92 -7.81
C VAL A 292 6.55 -15.90 -8.32
N ARG A 293 6.80 -15.30 -9.49
CA ARG A 293 8.15 -15.20 -10.04
C ARG A 293 9.13 -14.53 -9.07
N LYS A 294 8.71 -13.44 -8.43
CA LYS A 294 9.54 -12.70 -7.48
C LYS A 294 10.00 -13.58 -6.32
N SER A 295 9.08 -14.33 -5.71
CA SER A 295 9.39 -15.25 -4.60
C SER A 295 10.47 -16.28 -4.98
N PHE A 296 10.32 -16.94 -6.14
CA PHE A 296 11.33 -17.91 -6.62
C PHE A 296 12.66 -17.25 -6.96
N TYR A 297 12.62 -16.06 -7.55
CA TYR A 297 13.81 -15.30 -7.93
C TYR A 297 14.58 -14.82 -6.68
N ASP A 298 13.88 -14.36 -5.63
CA ASP A 298 14.50 -13.98 -4.35
C ASP A 298 15.20 -15.18 -3.69
N HIS A 299 14.54 -16.34 -3.68
CA HIS A 299 15.15 -17.58 -3.15
C HIS A 299 16.38 -18.00 -3.97
N ARG A 300 16.28 -17.96 -5.30
CA ARG A 300 17.40 -18.30 -6.20
C ARG A 300 18.58 -17.34 -6.04
N TYR A 301 18.31 -16.04 -5.92
CA TYR A 301 19.34 -15.03 -5.70
C TYR A 301 20.12 -15.32 -4.41
N THR A 302 19.41 -15.60 -3.31
CA THR A 302 20.00 -15.93 -2.00
C THR A 302 20.83 -17.21 -2.07
N TYR A 303 20.28 -18.26 -2.68
CA TYR A 303 20.99 -19.53 -2.89
C TYR A 303 22.29 -19.33 -3.67
N LEU A 304 22.25 -18.62 -4.80
CA LEU A 304 23.44 -18.37 -5.62
C LEU A 304 24.50 -17.58 -4.84
N GLY A 305 24.10 -16.61 -4.02
CA GLY A 305 25.01 -15.91 -3.12
C GLY A 305 25.76 -16.86 -2.19
N SER A 306 25.02 -17.74 -1.49
CA SER A 306 25.65 -18.72 -0.58
C SER A 306 26.58 -19.70 -1.28
N GLU A 307 26.24 -20.14 -2.50
CA GLU A 307 27.10 -21.03 -3.30
C GLU A 307 28.37 -20.33 -3.76
N ILE A 308 28.28 -19.06 -4.19
CA ILE A 308 29.46 -18.27 -4.59
C ILE A 308 30.42 -18.10 -3.39
N ASP A 309 29.90 -17.81 -2.20
CA ASP A 309 30.70 -17.67 -0.97
C ASP A 309 31.39 -19.00 -0.59
N ALA A 310 30.67 -20.13 -0.71
CA ALA A 310 31.25 -21.45 -0.48
C ALA A 310 32.33 -21.80 -1.53
N LEU A 311 32.09 -21.42 -2.79
CA LEU A 311 33.03 -21.70 -3.87
C LEU A 311 34.35 -20.94 -3.73
N THR A 312 34.27 -19.68 -3.30
CA THR A 312 35.40 -18.76 -3.12
C THR A 312 36.20 -19.07 -1.86
N SER A 313 35.55 -19.31 -0.72
CA SER A 313 36.23 -19.64 0.55
C SER A 313 37.10 -20.91 0.49
N MET A 314 36.69 -21.92 -0.28
CA MET A 314 37.52 -23.11 -0.50
C MET A 314 38.79 -22.84 -1.31
N ASN A 315 38.76 -21.87 -2.23
CA ASN A 315 39.96 -21.52 -3.01
C ASN A 315 41.02 -20.87 -2.11
N ASP A 316 40.61 -20.00 -1.18
CA ASP A 316 41.53 -19.36 -0.24
C ASP A 316 42.24 -20.39 0.65
N PHE A 317 41.53 -21.44 1.08
CA PHE A 317 42.11 -22.52 1.88
C PHE A 317 43.16 -23.32 1.10
N LEU A 318 42.91 -23.61 -0.19
CA LEU A 318 43.84 -24.34 -1.05
C LEU A 318 45.10 -23.53 -1.37
N PHE A 319 44.96 -22.20 -1.55
CA PHE A 319 46.11 -21.32 -1.74
C PHE A 319 46.98 -21.20 -0.48
N ASP A 320 46.39 -21.18 0.71
CA ASP A 320 47.18 -21.05 1.95
C ASP A 320 47.98 -22.33 2.26
N CYS A 321 47.44 -23.52 1.95
CA CYS A 321 48.17 -24.80 2.09
C CYS A 321 49.42 -24.89 1.21
N SER A 322 49.48 -24.15 0.10
CA SER A 322 50.64 -24.13 -0.79
C SER A 322 51.86 -23.39 -0.20
N LYS A 323 51.67 -22.55 0.84
CA LYS A 323 52.76 -21.87 1.55
C LYS A 323 53.47 -22.76 2.58
N TRP A 324 52.93 -23.93 2.88
CA TRP A 324 53.47 -24.89 3.84
C TRP A 324 54.24 -26.04 3.17
N ARG A 325 54.50 -25.96 1.87
CA ARG A 325 55.41 -26.87 1.13
C ARG A 325 56.65 -26.11 0.68
#